data_AF-A0A0D2Y6Q1-F1
#
_entry.id   AF-A0A0D2Y6Q1-F1
#
_cell.length_a   1.000
_cell.length_b   1.000
_cell.length_c   1.000
_cell.angle_alpha   90.00
_cell.angle_beta   90.00
_cell.angle_gamma   90.00
#
_symmetry.space_group_name_H-M   'P 1'
#
loop_
_entity.id
_entity.type
_entity.pdbx_description
1 polymer ?
#
loop_
_entity_poly.entity_id
_entity_poly.type
_entity_poly.pdbx_seq_one_letter_code
_entity_poly.pdbx_strand_id
1 'polypeptide(L)'
;MDLSAPSGYESYSNRLDPHDEVDNGYVEKSPRPVSDTQRLLKQRHAPQNKSASIFDTTRLALRVLILLLDLSILSLLIHGVSVWKTTHNSVDRNEDGWVRTRWASIKMLSTWLMLAIAAFASFVQVVALATRLSFFRSMRDGLIHTSTVLASSGVVIAGWIAATIYFIVDKEVLRNNHWDLWSWSCRNSSRQSYIPWAGLCTELSYTFITGLVVIVLEIVSLVLFIILARGINILGKYNRASLG
;
A
#
# COMPACT_ATOMS: atom_id res chain seq x y z
N MET A 1 -30.56 -53.72 7.47
CA MET A 1 -29.25 -53.29 8.02
C MET A 1 -28.26 -54.34 7.52
N ASP A 2 -27.21 -54.06 6.74
CA ASP A 2 -26.29 -52.93 6.80
C ASP A 2 -25.85 -52.43 5.41
N LEU A 3 -25.44 -51.17 5.43
CA LEU A 3 -24.87 -50.38 4.34
C LEU A 3 -23.41 -50.75 4.09
N SER A 4 -23.03 -50.98 2.84
CA SER A 4 -21.66 -50.70 2.38
C SER A 4 -21.57 -50.80 0.85
N ALA A 5 -21.65 -49.63 0.20
CA ALA A 5 -21.04 -49.42 -1.11
C ALA A 5 -19.51 -49.39 -0.93
N PRO A 6 -18.76 -49.75 -1.99
CA PRO A 6 -17.67 -48.86 -2.37
C PRO A 6 -17.66 -48.56 -3.87
N SER A 7 -17.72 -47.26 -4.13
CA SER A 7 -16.89 -46.50 -5.08
C SER A 7 -16.56 -47.16 -6.42
N GLY A 8 -17.27 -46.72 -7.45
CA GLY A 8 -16.73 -46.71 -8.80
C GLY A 8 -15.58 -45.72 -8.91
N TYR A 9 -14.49 -46.16 -9.53
CA TYR A 9 -13.66 -45.33 -10.39
C TYR A 9 -12.70 -46.21 -11.21
N GLU A 10 -13.10 -46.62 -12.42
CA GLU A 10 -12.13 -47.08 -13.42
C GLU A 10 -12.37 -46.39 -14.76
N SER A 11 -11.44 -45.47 -15.02
CA SER A 11 -10.77 -45.19 -16.29
C SER A 11 -11.59 -45.15 -17.58
N TYR A 12 -12.07 -43.94 -17.94
CA TYR A 12 -12.39 -43.65 -19.34
C TYR A 12 -11.07 -43.50 -20.13
N SER A 13 -10.55 -44.62 -20.64
CA SER A 13 -9.57 -44.61 -21.73
C SER A 13 -10.29 -44.21 -23.01
N ASN A 14 -10.04 -42.99 -23.50
CA ASN A 14 -10.40 -42.58 -24.86
C ASN A 14 -9.66 -43.46 -25.86
N ARG A 15 -10.32 -44.51 -26.36
CA ARG A 15 -9.92 -45.22 -27.57
C ARG A 15 -10.87 -44.78 -28.67
N LEU A 16 -10.39 -43.85 -29.51
CA LEU A 16 -10.99 -43.58 -30.80
C LEU A 16 -10.87 -44.87 -31.62
N ASP A 17 -12.00 -45.46 -31.98
CA ASP A 17 -12.07 -46.45 -33.05
C ASP A 17 -12.84 -45.80 -34.22
N PRO A 18 -12.22 -45.62 -35.39
CA PRO A 18 -12.88 -45.16 -36.59
C PRO A 18 -13.27 -46.37 -37.44
N HIS A 19 -14.56 -46.54 -37.68
CA HIS A 19 -15.22 -47.15 -38.86
C HIS A 19 -16.45 -47.98 -38.52
N ASP A 20 -17.47 -47.75 -39.34
CA ASP A 20 -18.67 -48.54 -39.63
C ASP A 20 -19.85 -48.50 -38.63
N GLU A 21 -21.11 -48.43 -39.03
CA GLU A 21 -21.85 -47.76 -40.11
C GLU A 21 -23.33 -48.01 -39.75
N VAL A 22 -24.20 -47.01 -39.97
CA VAL A 22 -25.65 -47.11 -40.29
C VAL A 22 -26.59 -47.84 -39.30
N ASP A 23 -27.52 -47.09 -38.66
CA ASP A 23 -28.96 -47.13 -39.01
C ASP A 23 -29.76 -46.00 -38.30
N ASN A 24 -30.88 -45.68 -38.94
CA ASN A 24 -31.78 -44.55 -38.82
C ASN A 24 -32.38 -44.28 -37.43
N GLY A 25 -32.51 -42.98 -37.10
CA GLY A 25 -33.37 -42.53 -36.02
C GLY A 25 -33.22 -41.04 -35.76
N TYR A 26 -34.21 -40.25 -36.17
CA TYR A 26 -34.35 -38.83 -35.86
C TYR A 26 -34.09 -38.55 -34.37
N VAL A 27 -32.93 -37.97 -34.06
CA VAL A 27 -32.72 -37.21 -32.82
C VAL A 27 -32.02 -35.92 -33.21
N GLU A 28 -32.81 -34.85 -33.24
CA GLU A 28 -32.38 -33.46 -33.30
C GLU A 28 -31.38 -33.22 -32.17
N LYS A 29 -30.09 -33.32 -32.51
CA LYS A 29 -28.98 -33.20 -31.57
C LYS A 29 -28.83 -31.72 -31.24
N SER A 30 -29.46 -31.29 -30.16
CA SER A 30 -29.24 -29.95 -29.61
C SER A 30 -27.73 -29.73 -29.40
N PRO A 31 -27.18 -28.58 -29.82
CA PRO A 31 -25.76 -28.31 -29.65
C PRO A 31 -25.45 -28.14 -28.16
N ARG A 32 -24.88 -29.19 -27.53
CA ARG A 32 -24.36 -29.10 -26.16
C ARG A 32 -23.25 -28.03 -26.12
N PRO A 33 -23.28 -27.07 -25.17
CA PRO A 33 -22.26 -26.03 -25.05
C PRO A 33 -20.99 -26.59 -24.40
N VAL A 34 -20.24 -27.42 -25.14
CA VAL A 34 -18.93 -27.95 -24.72
C VAL A 34 -17.83 -26.88 -24.85
N SER A 35 -18.15 -25.72 -25.44
CA SER A 35 -17.21 -24.63 -25.68
C SER A 35 -16.86 -23.84 -24.42
N ASP A 36 -17.79 -23.66 -23.49
CA ASP A 36 -17.64 -22.62 -22.45
C ASP A 36 -16.78 -23.10 -21.27
N THR A 37 -16.93 -24.35 -20.85
CA THR A 37 -16.09 -24.94 -19.79
C THR A 37 -14.65 -25.13 -20.26
N GLN A 38 -14.43 -25.57 -21.51
CA GLN A 38 -13.09 -25.64 -22.09
C GLN A 38 -12.47 -24.26 -22.30
N ARG A 39 -13.25 -23.24 -22.70
CA ARG A 39 -12.79 -21.85 -22.80
C ARG A 39 -12.44 -21.27 -21.44
N LEU A 40 -13.24 -21.50 -20.40
CA LEU A 40 -12.93 -21.04 -19.03
C LEU A 40 -11.70 -21.73 -18.44
N LEU A 41 -11.52 -23.02 -18.70
CA LEU A 41 -10.32 -23.76 -18.29
C LEU A 41 -9.08 -23.31 -19.08
N LYS A 42 -9.22 -23.03 -20.38
CA LYS A 42 -8.15 -22.52 -21.25
C LYS A 42 -7.81 -21.06 -20.95
N GLN A 43 -8.78 -20.25 -20.52
CA GLN A 43 -8.56 -18.88 -20.04
C GLN A 43 -7.90 -18.86 -18.66
N ARG A 44 -8.17 -19.87 -17.81
CA ARG A 44 -7.42 -20.12 -16.57
C ARG A 44 -6.00 -20.65 -16.84
N HIS A 45 -5.77 -21.33 -17.97
CA HIS A 45 -4.47 -21.87 -18.40
C HIS A 45 -3.74 -21.00 -19.43
N ALA A 46 -4.26 -19.82 -19.77
CA ALA A 46 -3.50 -18.87 -20.57
C ALA A 46 -2.21 -18.59 -19.79
N PRO A 47 -1.02 -18.78 -20.39
CA PRO A 47 0.23 -18.67 -19.67
C PRO A 47 0.23 -17.31 -18.98
N GLN A 48 0.31 -17.30 -17.65
CA GLN A 48 0.65 -16.08 -16.92
C GLN A 48 1.93 -15.57 -17.56
N ASN A 49 1.82 -14.55 -18.40
CA ASN A 49 2.96 -13.93 -19.04
C ASN A 49 3.97 -13.66 -17.93
N LYS A 50 5.22 -14.15 -18.05
CA LYS A 50 6.27 -13.96 -17.04
C LYS A 50 6.37 -12.49 -16.58
N SER A 51 6.07 -11.57 -17.51
CA SER A 51 5.82 -10.15 -17.27
C SER A 51 4.81 -9.86 -16.14
N ALA A 52 3.59 -10.41 -16.20
CA ALA A 52 2.55 -10.19 -15.18
C ALA A 52 2.99 -10.68 -13.78
N SER A 53 3.70 -11.81 -13.71
CA SER A 53 4.24 -12.32 -12.44
C SER A 53 5.33 -11.40 -11.86
N ILE A 54 6.23 -10.86 -12.69
CA ILE A 54 7.28 -9.92 -12.25
C ILE A 54 6.64 -8.61 -11.75
N PHE A 55 5.64 -8.09 -12.44
CA PHE A 55 4.92 -6.88 -12.02
C PHE A 55 4.17 -7.04 -10.70
N ASP A 56 3.62 -8.22 -10.43
CA ASP A 56 2.97 -8.48 -9.15
C ASP A 56 3.96 -8.53 -7.99
N THR A 57 5.14 -9.14 -8.22
CA THR A 57 6.22 -9.18 -7.23
C THR A 57 6.81 -7.80 -6.96
N THR A 58 7.07 -7.00 -8.00
CA THR A 58 7.59 -5.63 -7.81
C THR A 58 6.58 -4.73 -7.10
N ARG A 59 5.29 -4.83 -7.43
CA ARG A 59 4.22 -4.09 -6.73
C ARG A 59 4.11 -4.49 -5.26
N LEU A 60 4.30 -5.78 -4.95
CA LEU A 60 4.33 -6.25 -3.57
C LEU A 60 5.54 -5.71 -2.82
N ALA A 61 6.74 -5.82 -3.41
CA ALA A 61 7.97 -5.33 -2.83
C ALA A 61 7.92 -3.82 -2.55
N LEU A 62 7.38 -3.03 -3.49
CA LEU A 62 7.17 -1.59 -3.31
C LEU A 62 6.25 -1.30 -2.12
N ARG A 63 5.12 -2.00 -1.98
CA ARG A 63 4.20 -1.80 -0.84
C ARG A 63 4.84 -2.16 0.49
N VAL A 64 5.61 -3.23 0.54
CA VAL A 64 6.35 -3.62 1.75
C VAL A 64 7.40 -2.56 2.09
N LEU A 65 8.13 -2.06 1.10
CA LEU A 65 9.14 -1.03 1.30
C LEU A 65 8.50 0.26 1.82
N ILE A 66 7.40 0.73 1.22
CA ILE A 66 6.70 1.93 1.68
C ILE A 66 6.22 1.73 3.14
N LEU A 67 5.70 0.56 3.49
CA LEU A 67 5.25 0.27 4.86
C LEU A 67 6.39 0.32 5.87
N LEU A 68 7.55 -0.21 5.52
CA LEU A 68 8.73 -0.13 6.37
C LEU A 68 9.18 1.32 6.55
N LEU A 69 9.12 2.15 5.50
CA LEU A 69 9.43 3.57 5.60
C LEU A 69 8.42 4.30 6.50
N ASP A 70 7.12 4.06 6.33
CA ASP A 70 6.08 4.69 7.16
C ASP A 70 6.20 4.28 8.63
N LEU A 71 6.47 3.01 8.92
CA LEU A 71 6.74 2.53 10.28
C LEU A 71 8.01 3.16 10.87
N SER A 72 9.06 3.34 10.06
CA SER A 72 10.27 4.04 10.50
C SER A 72 9.98 5.51 10.84
N ILE A 73 9.18 6.19 10.02
CA ILE A 73 8.75 7.57 10.27
C ILE A 73 7.94 7.64 11.56
N LEU A 74 6.95 6.76 11.72
CA LEU A 74 6.12 6.70 12.92
C LEU A 74 6.95 6.49 14.18
N SER A 75 7.88 5.53 14.17
CA SER A 75 8.73 5.24 15.31
C SER A 75 9.56 6.45 15.73
N LEU A 76 10.18 7.13 14.76
CA LEU A 76 11.00 8.32 15.02
C LEU A 76 10.18 9.52 15.47
N LEU A 77 8.99 9.75 14.89
CA LEU A 77 8.08 10.80 15.34
C LEU A 77 7.60 10.55 16.77
N ILE A 78 7.25 9.31 17.11
CA ILE A 78 6.85 8.93 18.47
C ILE A 78 8.01 9.13 19.45
N HIS A 79 9.23 8.75 19.06
CA HIS A 79 10.42 8.98 19.87
C HIS A 79 10.63 10.48 20.15
N GLY A 80 10.58 11.32 19.11
CA GLY A 80 10.70 12.77 19.25
C GLY A 80 9.62 13.39 20.13
N VAL A 81 8.36 12.97 19.98
CA VAL A 81 7.23 13.41 20.84
C VAL A 81 7.42 12.94 22.28
N SER A 82 7.93 11.73 22.50
CA SER A 82 8.22 11.21 23.84
C SER A 82 9.31 12.03 24.54
N VAL A 83 10.41 12.33 23.83
CA VAL A 83 11.48 13.20 24.35
C VAL A 83 10.94 14.59 24.67
N TRP A 84 10.12 15.17 23.81
CA TRP A 84 9.48 16.44 24.10
C TRP A 84 8.57 16.35 25.33
N LYS A 85 7.68 15.37 25.41
CA LYS A 85 6.75 15.21 26.54
C LYS A 85 7.48 15.01 27.87
N THR A 86 8.61 14.30 27.87
CA THR A 86 9.42 14.09 29.09
C THR A 86 10.24 15.32 29.48
N THR A 87 10.60 16.18 28.51
CA THR A 87 11.55 17.29 28.75
C THR A 87 10.96 18.68 28.57
N HIS A 88 9.70 18.83 28.16
CA HIS A 88 9.08 20.14 27.88
C HIS A 88 9.06 21.09 29.09
N ASN A 89 8.88 20.53 30.29
CA ASN A 89 8.91 21.28 31.55
C ASN A 89 10.32 21.45 32.14
N SER A 90 11.35 20.95 31.45
CA SER A 90 12.72 21.11 31.92
C SER A 90 13.18 22.56 31.76
N VAL A 91 13.87 23.04 32.79
CA VAL A 91 14.29 24.42 32.89
C VAL A 91 15.78 24.45 33.13
N ASP A 92 16.50 25.29 32.39
CA ASP A 92 17.88 25.59 32.67
C ASP A 92 17.94 26.74 33.66
N ARG A 93 18.68 26.52 34.74
CA ARG A 93 19.10 27.59 35.64
C ARG A 93 20.47 28.05 35.15
N ASN A 94 20.52 29.27 34.64
CA ASN A 94 21.79 29.90 34.27
C ASN A 94 22.60 30.16 35.54
N GLU A 95 23.92 30.29 35.41
CA GLU A 95 24.82 30.65 36.51
C GLU A 95 24.41 31.97 37.18
N ASP A 96 23.79 32.86 36.41
CA ASP A 96 23.22 34.14 36.81
C ASP A 96 21.94 34.04 37.67
N GLY A 97 21.48 32.83 37.99
CA GLY A 97 20.23 32.57 38.72
C GLY A 97 18.96 32.70 37.89
N TRP A 98 19.06 33.16 36.64
CA TRP A 98 17.94 33.26 35.70
C TRP A 98 17.51 31.88 35.21
N VAL A 99 16.20 31.65 35.26
CA VAL A 99 15.56 30.38 34.92
C VAL A 99 14.96 30.53 33.51
N ARG A 100 15.45 29.76 32.53
CA ARG A 100 14.93 29.75 31.15
C ARG A 100 14.43 28.36 30.77
N THR A 101 13.23 28.28 30.21
CA THR A 101 12.71 27.03 29.65
C THR A 101 13.63 26.56 28.53
N ARG A 102 13.96 25.26 28.52
CA ARG A 102 14.84 24.71 27.47
C ARG A 102 14.13 24.59 26.13
N TRP A 103 12.81 24.52 26.17
CA TRP A 103 11.93 24.54 25.02
C TRP A 103 11.31 25.93 24.87
N ALA A 104 11.24 26.42 23.64
CA ALA A 104 10.38 27.57 23.34
C ALA A 104 8.90 27.16 23.35
N SER A 105 8.00 28.13 23.17
CA SER A 105 6.59 27.84 22.85
C SER A 105 6.53 27.10 21.51
N ILE A 106 6.39 25.78 21.59
CA ILE A 106 6.39 24.91 20.41
C ILE A 106 4.97 24.62 19.95
N LYS A 107 4.73 24.79 18.65
CA LYS A 107 3.53 24.28 17.99
C LYS A 107 3.77 22.86 17.54
N MET A 108 3.07 21.91 18.16
CA MET A 108 3.19 20.49 17.79
C MET A 108 2.31 20.12 16.59
N LEU A 109 1.56 21.08 16.01
CA LEU A 109 0.54 20.80 14.99
C LEU A 109 1.14 20.12 13.76
N SER A 110 2.28 20.61 13.28
CA SER A 110 3.04 20.00 12.19
C SER A 110 3.41 18.54 12.50
N THR A 111 3.97 18.28 13.68
CA THR A 111 4.36 16.93 14.12
C THR A 111 3.16 15.99 14.24
N TRP A 112 2.04 16.47 14.80
CA TRP A 112 0.79 15.70 14.88
C TRP A 112 0.22 15.37 13.52
N LEU A 113 0.29 16.30 12.57
CA LEU A 113 -0.19 16.12 11.22
C LEU A 113 0.64 15.04 10.49
N MET A 114 1.96 15.10 10.57
CA MET A 114 2.84 14.05 10.03
C MET A 114 2.57 12.69 10.68
N LEU A 115 2.39 12.64 12.01
CA LEU A 115 2.13 11.41 12.74
C LEU A 115 0.78 10.80 12.35
N ALA A 116 -0.26 11.62 12.21
CA ALA A 116 -1.59 11.18 11.80
C ALA A 116 -1.58 10.58 10.38
N ILE A 117 -0.88 11.21 9.45
CA ILE A 117 -0.80 10.74 8.06
C ILE A 117 0.04 9.48 7.96
N ALA A 118 1.18 9.41 8.64
CA ALA A 118 2.00 8.20 8.66
C ALA A 118 1.24 7.00 9.26
N ALA A 119 0.42 7.25 10.30
CA ALA A 119 -0.44 6.22 10.90
C ALA A 119 -1.53 5.74 9.94
N PHE A 120 -2.19 6.68 9.27
CA PHE A 120 -3.20 6.37 8.27
C PHE A 120 -2.63 5.63 7.06
N ALA A 121 -1.47 6.08 6.53
CA ALA A 121 -0.78 5.46 5.42
C ALA A 121 -0.36 4.01 5.74
N SER A 122 0.22 3.80 6.93
CA SER A 122 0.56 2.46 7.44
C SER A 122 -0.67 1.55 7.49
N PHE A 123 -1.79 2.06 8.02
CA PHE A 123 -3.04 1.30 8.08
C PHE A 123 -3.53 0.89 6.69
N VAL A 124 -3.55 1.82 5.73
CA VAL A 124 -3.95 1.55 4.34
C VAL A 124 -3.06 0.50 3.69
N GLN A 125 -1.75 0.54 3.93
CA GLN A 125 -0.80 -0.43 3.38
C GLN A 125 -0.93 -1.81 4.01
N VAL A 126 -1.15 -1.88 5.33
CA VAL A 126 -1.44 -3.15 6.04
C VAL A 126 -2.72 -3.78 5.49
N VAL A 127 -3.80 -3.01 5.34
CA VAL A 127 -5.06 -3.50 4.73
C VAL A 127 -4.83 -4.00 3.31
N ALA A 128 -4.02 -3.29 2.52
CA ALA A 128 -3.72 -3.70 1.16
C ALA A 128 -2.81 -4.93 1.05
N LEU A 129 -1.97 -5.20 2.05
CA LEU A 129 -1.21 -6.44 2.14
C LEU A 129 -2.10 -7.59 2.63
N ALA A 130 -2.95 -7.34 3.63
CA ALA A 130 -3.89 -8.32 4.17
C ALA A 130 -4.86 -8.84 3.10
N THR A 131 -5.35 -7.97 2.21
CA THR A 131 -6.20 -8.36 1.07
C THR A 131 -5.50 -9.23 0.03
N ARG A 132 -4.15 -9.26 -0.02
CA ARG A 132 -3.39 -10.17 -0.88
C ARG A 132 -3.16 -11.56 -0.25
N LEU A 133 -3.24 -11.69 1.07
CA LEU A 133 -3.16 -12.98 1.73
C LEU A 133 -4.38 -13.82 1.31
N SER A 134 -4.14 -15.10 1.01
CA SER A 134 -5.11 -16.03 0.40
C SER A 134 -6.43 -16.19 1.14
N PHE A 135 -6.52 -15.70 2.37
CA PHE A 135 -7.68 -15.75 3.26
C PHE A 135 -8.91 -15.01 2.70
N PHE A 136 -8.72 -13.96 1.88
CA PHE A 136 -9.81 -13.15 1.33
C PHE A 136 -9.97 -13.24 -0.19
N ARG A 137 -9.62 -14.37 -0.82
CA ARG A 137 -9.83 -14.59 -2.27
C ARG A 137 -11.28 -14.32 -2.69
N SER A 138 -12.26 -14.58 -1.82
CA SER A 138 -13.69 -14.37 -2.09
C SER A 138 -14.11 -12.90 -2.20
N MET A 139 -13.35 -11.95 -1.63
CA MET A 139 -13.64 -10.50 -1.74
C MET A 139 -12.93 -9.83 -2.94
N ARG A 140 -12.14 -10.59 -3.72
CA ARG A 140 -11.25 -10.05 -4.76
C ARG A 140 -11.91 -9.87 -6.13
N ASP A 141 -13.12 -10.38 -6.34
CA ASP A 141 -13.75 -10.46 -7.67
C ASP A 141 -14.64 -9.25 -8.04
N GLY A 142 -14.65 -8.18 -7.24
CA GLY A 142 -15.40 -6.97 -7.54
C GLY A 142 -14.56 -5.83 -8.11
N LEU A 143 -15.04 -5.20 -9.19
CA LEU A 143 -14.65 -3.84 -9.66
C LEU A 143 -14.54 -2.80 -8.52
N ILE A 144 -15.25 -3.05 -7.42
CA ILE A 144 -15.26 -2.27 -6.19
C ILE A 144 -13.88 -2.28 -5.49
N HIS A 145 -13.15 -3.40 -5.50
CA HIS A 145 -11.83 -3.50 -4.86
C HIS A 145 -10.78 -2.63 -5.59
N THR A 146 -10.87 -2.54 -6.91
CA THR A 146 -9.99 -1.70 -7.75
C THR A 146 -10.24 -0.22 -7.48
N SER A 147 -11.50 0.18 -7.36
CA SER A 147 -11.92 1.56 -7.04
C SER A 147 -11.48 1.98 -5.64
N THR A 148 -11.71 1.12 -4.64
CA THR A 148 -11.35 1.41 -3.24
C THR A 148 -9.83 1.55 -3.05
N VAL A 149 -9.02 0.73 -3.73
CA VAL A 149 -7.55 0.83 -3.67
C VAL A 149 -7.03 2.10 -4.35
N LEU A 150 -7.69 2.57 -5.43
CA LEU A 150 -7.32 3.80 -6.12
C LEU A 150 -7.68 5.03 -5.27
N ALA A 151 -8.87 5.03 -4.67
CA ALA A 151 -9.33 6.09 -3.79
C ALA A 151 -8.47 6.19 -2.52
N SER A 152 -8.15 5.06 -1.88
CA SER A 152 -7.35 5.07 -0.64
C SER A 152 -5.91 5.51 -0.89
N SER A 153 -5.26 5.06 -1.97
CA SER A 153 -3.93 5.52 -2.35
C SER A 153 -3.91 6.99 -2.76
N GLY A 154 -4.94 7.47 -3.48
CA GLY A 154 -5.09 8.88 -3.81
C GLY A 154 -5.23 9.78 -2.58
N VAL A 155 -6.00 9.36 -1.57
CA VAL A 155 -6.15 10.10 -0.30
C VAL A 155 -4.84 10.13 0.47
N VAL A 156 -4.08 9.03 0.52
CA VAL A 156 -2.77 8.99 1.19
C VAL A 156 -1.77 9.94 0.52
N ILE A 157 -1.71 9.94 -0.82
CA ILE A 157 -0.84 10.85 -1.58
C ILE A 157 -1.25 12.31 -1.34
N ALA A 158 -2.55 12.62 -1.45
CA ALA A 158 -3.06 13.97 -1.20
C ALA A 158 -2.76 14.43 0.24
N GLY A 159 -2.90 13.53 1.21
CA GLY A 159 -2.53 13.76 2.61
C GLY A 159 -1.07 14.15 2.75
N TRP A 160 -0.15 13.32 2.24
CA TRP A 160 1.29 13.62 2.29
C TRP A 160 1.68 14.92 1.57
N ILE A 161 1.05 15.22 0.42
CA ILE A 161 1.26 16.49 -0.28
C ILE A 161 0.76 17.67 0.58
N ALA A 162 -0.46 17.58 1.12
CA ALA A 162 -1.03 18.62 1.97
C ALA A 162 -0.17 18.85 3.22
N ALA A 163 0.34 17.79 3.84
CA ALA A 163 1.26 17.87 4.98
C ALA A 163 2.55 18.59 4.63
N THR A 164 3.14 18.23 3.49
CA THR A 164 4.40 18.82 3.02
C THR A 164 4.22 20.30 2.68
N ILE A 165 3.13 20.64 1.98
CA ILE A 165 2.80 22.03 1.67
C ILE A 165 2.55 22.81 2.96
N TYR A 166 1.77 22.26 3.89
CA TYR A 166 1.51 22.91 5.17
C TYR A 166 2.82 23.20 5.91
N PHE A 167 3.73 22.24 5.96
CA PHE A 167 5.03 22.40 6.60
C PHE A 167 5.91 23.46 5.94
N ILE A 168 5.95 23.50 4.60
CA ILE A 168 6.69 24.51 3.85
C ILE A 168 6.08 25.90 4.07
N VAL A 169 4.76 26.03 4.02
CA VAL A 169 4.05 27.29 4.22
C VAL A 169 4.23 27.79 5.66
N ASP A 170 4.11 26.92 6.66
CA ASP A 170 4.33 27.27 8.06
C ASP A 170 5.76 27.77 8.30
N LYS A 171 6.74 27.11 7.69
CA LYS A 171 8.16 27.45 7.80
C LYS A 171 8.54 28.75 7.06
N GLU A 172 8.21 28.85 5.78
CA GLU A 172 8.74 29.89 4.88
C GLU A 172 7.83 31.12 4.79
N VAL A 173 6.50 30.90 4.77
CA VAL A 173 5.52 31.96 4.50
C VAL A 173 5.01 32.58 5.79
N LEU A 174 4.64 31.75 6.76
CA LEU A 174 4.04 32.26 7.98
C LEU A 174 5.07 32.90 8.90
N ARG A 175 6.35 32.46 8.89
CA ARG A 175 7.52 33.00 9.65
C ARG A 175 7.14 33.55 11.04
N ASN A 176 6.12 32.96 11.64
CA ASN A 176 5.37 33.57 12.72
C ASN A 176 5.97 32.94 13.95
N ASN A 177 6.95 33.58 14.59
CA ASN A 177 7.48 33.49 15.98
C ASN A 177 7.29 32.21 16.83
N HIS A 178 6.86 31.10 16.27
CA HIS A 178 6.51 29.85 16.90
C HIS A 178 7.50 28.83 16.37
N TRP A 179 7.98 28.02 17.30
CA TRP A 179 8.96 27.01 16.98
C TRP A 179 8.24 25.70 16.75
N ASP A 180 8.68 24.94 15.76
CA ASP A 180 8.27 23.55 15.59
C ASP A 180 9.30 22.66 16.27
N LEU A 181 8.91 21.43 16.60
CA LEU A 181 9.80 20.46 17.25
C LEU A 181 11.10 20.28 16.44
N TRP A 182 10.99 20.20 15.12
CA TRP A 182 12.13 20.06 14.21
C TRP A 182 13.01 21.30 14.18
N SER A 183 12.42 22.48 13.94
CA SER A 183 13.20 23.72 13.78
C SER A 183 13.91 24.12 15.07
N TRP A 184 13.27 23.92 16.23
CA TRP A 184 13.90 24.13 17.54
C TRP A 184 15.06 23.16 17.79
N SER A 185 14.85 21.87 17.52
CA SER A 185 15.86 20.84 17.75
C SER A 185 17.09 21.05 16.88
N CYS A 186 16.90 21.44 15.61
CA CYS A 186 18.00 21.74 14.72
C CYS A 186 18.71 23.05 15.05
N ARG A 187 17.98 24.09 15.48
CA ARG A 187 18.58 25.36 15.92
C ARG A 187 19.49 25.18 17.14
N ASN A 188 19.14 24.27 18.04
CA ASN A 188 19.90 23.96 19.25
C ASN A 188 20.79 22.71 19.12
N SER A 189 21.01 22.20 17.90
CA SER A 189 21.78 20.97 17.67
C SER A 189 23.21 21.01 18.23
N SER A 190 23.84 22.19 18.28
CA SER A 190 25.18 22.40 18.82
C SER A 190 25.22 22.63 20.34
N ARG A 191 24.07 22.68 21.02
CA ARG A 191 23.99 22.96 22.46
C ARG A 191 24.24 21.68 23.25
N GLN A 192 25.27 21.68 24.09
CA GLN A 192 25.54 20.58 25.00
C GLN A 192 24.48 20.55 26.12
N SER A 193 23.67 19.49 26.16
CA SER A 193 22.67 19.27 27.21
C SER A 193 22.35 17.78 27.35
N TYR A 194 21.67 17.36 28.42
CA TYR A 194 21.21 15.96 28.52
C TYR A 194 20.21 15.59 27.41
N ILE A 195 19.56 16.57 26.79
CA ILE A 195 18.64 16.38 25.67
C ILE A 195 19.50 16.20 24.41
N PRO A 196 19.33 15.10 23.66
CA PRO A 196 20.13 14.82 22.47
C PRO A 196 19.63 15.64 21.26
N TRP A 197 19.87 16.96 21.27
CA TRP A 197 19.41 17.89 20.23
C TRP A 197 19.89 17.53 18.82
N ALA A 198 21.16 17.16 18.68
CA ALA A 198 21.73 16.73 17.40
C ALA A 198 21.06 15.44 16.88
N GLY A 199 20.79 14.48 17.78
CA GLY A 199 20.06 13.26 17.46
C GLY A 199 18.64 13.57 16.97
N LEU A 200 17.88 14.35 17.74
CA LEU A 200 16.53 14.78 17.39
C LEU A 200 16.47 15.53 16.06
N CYS A 201 17.42 16.43 15.80
CA CYS A 201 17.48 17.14 14.52
C CYS A 201 17.69 16.16 13.35
N THR A 202 18.58 15.17 13.52
CA THR A 202 18.87 14.18 12.49
C THR A 202 17.68 13.27 12.24
N GLU A 203 17.05 12.75 13.31
CA GLU A 203 15.86 11.91 13.24
C GLU A 203 14.71 12.62 12.54
N LEU A 204 14.39 13.85 12.96
CA LEU A 204 13.28 14.61 12.38
C LEU A 204 13.57 15.03 10.93
N SER A 205 14.82 15.40 10.60
CA SER A 205 15.23 15.66 9.21
C SER A 205 15.09 14.41 8.34
N TYR A 206 15.47 13.24 8.87
CA TYR A 206 15.26 11.97 8.20
C TYR A 206 13.77 11.71 7.95
N THR A 207 12.89 11.93 8.94
CA THR A 207 11.44 11.71 8.74
C THR A 207 10.86 12.59 7.63
N PHE A 208 11.32 13.85 7.52
CA PHE A 208 10.90 14.75 6.47
C PHE A 208 11.36 14.29 5.08
N ILE A 209 12.66 13.98 4.93
CA ILE A 209 13.23 13.51 3.65
C ILE A 209 12.58 12.18 3.24
N THR A 210 12.43 11.26 4.20
CA THR A 210 11.81 9.95 3.95
C THR A 210 10.34 10.11 3.54
N GLY A 211 9.61 11.06 4.12
CA GLY A 211 8.25 11.39 3.69
C GLY A 211 8.18 11.82 2.22
N LEU A 212 9.14 12.62 1.73
CA LEU A 212 9.22 12.98 0.31
C LEU A 212 9.50 11.76 -0.58
N VAL A 213 10.37 10.85 -0.13
CA VAL A 213 10.65 9.59 -0.84
C VAL A 213 9.40 8.71 -0.90
N VAL A 214 8.64 8.61 0.20
CA VAL A 214 7.36 7.88 0.27
C VAL A 214 6.36 8.42 -0.75
N ILE A 215 6.24 9.75 -0.89
CA ILE A 215 5.37 10.38 -1.91
C ILE A 215 5.74 9.88 -3.31
N VAL A 216 7.03 9.93 -3.66
CA VAL A 216 7.51 9.50 -4.98
C VAL A 216 7.23 8.02 -5.21
N LEU A 217 7.48 7.17 -4.21
CA LEU A 217 7.25 5.73 -4.30
C LEU A 217 5.75 5.39 -4.44
N GLU A 218 4.88 6.07 -3.71
CA GLU A 218 3.42 5.93 -3.83
C GLU A 218 2.95 6.34 -5.25
N ILE A 219 3.48 7.44 -5.81
CA ILE A 219 3.18 7.84 -7.19
C ILE A 219 3.61 6.76 -8.19
N VAL A 220 4.83 6.24 -8.08
CA VAL A 220 5.33 5.16 -8.95
C VAL A 220 4.45 3.91 -8.82
N SER A 221 4.09 3.52 -7.60
CA SER A 221 3.19 2.40 -7.31
C SER A 221 1.81 2.58 -7.96
N LEU A 222 1.26 3.79 -7.92
CA LEU A 222 -0.02 4.14 -8.54
C LEU A 222 0.07 4.13 -10.07
N VAL A 223 1.13 4.68 -10.66
CA VAL A 223 1.35 4.66 -12.11
C VAL A 223 1.46 3.22 -12.62
N LEU A 224 2.25 2.37 -11.96
CA LEU A 224 2.35 0.95 -12.29
C LEU A 224 0.99 0.26 -12.23
N PHE A 225 0.17 0.58 -11.23
CA PHE A 225 -1.18 0.04 -11.13
C PHE A 225 -2.09 0.46 -12.29
N ILE A 226 -2.05 1.72 -12.71
CA ILE A 226 -2.84 2.23 -13.84
C ILE A 226 -2.42 1.55 -15.15
N ILE A 227 -1.12 1.40 -15.39
CA ILE A 227 -0.60 0.75 -16.61
C ILE A 227 -1.12 -0.69 -16.71
N LEU A 228 -1.08 -1.44 -15.59
CA LEU A 228 -1.58 -2.81 -15.55
C LEU A 228 -3.11 -2.88 -15.75
N ALA A 229 -3.86 -2.00 -15.09
CA ALA A 229 -5.31 -1.95 -15.25
C ALA A 229 -5.73 -1.63 -16.70
N ARG A 230 -5.01 -0.72 -17.36
CA ARG A 230 -5.23 -0.39 -18.79
C ARG A 230 -4.86 -1.56 -19.70
N GLY A 231 -3.74 -2.23 -19.46
CA GLY A 231 -3.32 -3.40 -20.24
C GLY A 231 -4.36 -4.53 -20.22
N ILE A 232 -4.96 -4.79 -19.06
CA ILE A 232 -6.03 -5.80 -18.90
C ILE A 232 -7.31 -5.36 -19.63
N ASN A 233 -7.71 -4.09 -19.51
CA ASN A 233 -8.90 -3.57 -20.19
C ASN A 233 -8.77 -3.58 -21.73
N ILE A 234 -7.57 -3.34 -22.26
CA ILE A 234 -7.30 -3.36 -23.70
C ILE A 234 -7.36 -4.82 -24.21
N LEU A 235 -6.68 -5.76 -23.56
CA LEU A 235 -6.76 -7.19 -23.93
C LEU A 235 -8.19 -7.73 -23.84
N GLY A 236 -8.96 -7.32 -22.82
CA GLY A 236 -10.35 -7.70 -22.65
C GLY A 236 -11.27 -7.19 -23.77
N LYS A 237 -11.01 -5.98 -24.29
CA LYS A 237 -11.72 -5.43 -25.45
C LYS A 237 -11.41 -6.20 -26.74
N TYR A 238 -10.14 -6.53 -26.99
CA TYR A 238 -9.76 -7.29 -28.19
C TYR A 238 -10.34 -8.72 -28.18
N ASN A 239 -10.33 -9.41 -27.03
CA ASN A 239 -10.94 -10.74 -26.94
C ASN A 239 -12.46 -10.71 -27.18
N ARG A 240 -13.18 -9.65 -26.79
CA ARG A 240 -14.61 -9.53 -27.10
C ARG A 240 -14.87 -9.20 -28.57
N ALA A 241 -14.03 -8.39 -29.19
CA ALA A 241 -14.17 -8.04 -30.60
C ALA A 241 -13.84 -9.21 -31.55
N SER A 242 -13.01 -10.16 -31.11
CA SER A 242 -12.69 -11.39 -31.86
C SER A 242 -13.80 -12.47 -31.80
N LEU A 243 -14.84 -12.27 -30.98
CA LEU A 243 -15.90 -13.25 -30.71
C LEU A 243 -17.27 -12.84 -31.28
N GLY A 244 -17.38 -11.67 -31.92
CA GLY A 244 -18.55 -11.21 -32.67
C GLY A 244 -18.29 -11.27 -34.16
#